data_AF-A0A7S0B5T8-F1
#
_entry.id   AF-A0A7S0B5T8-F1
#
_cell.length_a   1.000
_cell.length_b   1.000
_cell.length_c   1.000
_cell.angle_alpha   90.00
_cell.angle_beta   90.00
_cell.angle_gamma   90.00
#
_symmetry.space_group_name_H-M   'P 1'
#
loop_
_entity.id
_entity.type
_entity.pdbx_description
1 polymer ?
#
loop_
_entity_poly.entity_id
_entity_poly.type
_entity_poly.pdbx_seq_one_letter_code
_entity_poly.pdbx_strand_id
1 'polypeptide(L)'
;LALHAGTLPAPGGLADELLDDGAEGLGRLVGLLRVNALAVQAAPAGAAEGALVRGMAIYAVTSAMNHSEEPNCFVASDPQAPRRCFVRAGRPVAAGEELCIDYLEGAPFAAEERFNILRSQYSIF
;
A
#
# COMPACT_ATOMS: atom_id res chain seq x y z
N LEU A 1 17.15 21.75 19.29
CA LEU A 1 16.03 21.86 18.33
C LEU A 1 14.98 20.83 18.71
N ALA A 2 13.77 21.29 18.97
CA ALA A 2 12.74 20.60 19.74
C ALA A 2 12.21 19.30 19.07
N LEU A 3 12.01 18.28 19.90
CA LEU A 3 11.19 17.10 19.63
C LEU A 3 9.76 17.54 19.31
N HIS A 4 9.32 17.40 18.06
CA HIS A 4 7.89 17.39 17.75
C HIS A 4 7.37 16.00 18.11
N ALA A 5 6.75 15.90 19.29
CA ALA A 5 5.83 14.84 19.61
C ALA A 5 4.84 14.72 18.45
N GLY A 6 4.75 13.53 17.86
CA GLY A 6 3.80 13.26 16.79
C GLY A 6 2.40 13.54 17.30
N THR A 7 1.83 14.67 16.89
CA THR A 7 0.40 14.92 16.97
C THR A 7 -0.30 13.73 16.34
N LEU A 8 -1.21 13.10 17.08
CA LEU A 8 -2.23 12.22 16.53
C LEU A 8 -2.81 12.88 15.27
N PRO A 9 -3.17 12.12 14.22
CA PRO A 9 -3.85 12.69 13.07
C PRO A 9 -5.03 13.53 13.56
N ALA A 10 -5.19 14.72 12.99
CA ALA A 10 -6.26 15.62 13.38
C ALA A 10 -7.62 14.88 13.28
N PRO A 11 -8.53 15.04 14.25
CA PRO A 11 -9.87 14.46 14.16
C PRO A 11 -10.55 14.96 12.88
N GLY A 12 -11.20 14.03 12.16
CA GLY A 12 -11.84 14.28 10.85
C GLY A 12 -11.13 13.62 9.68
N GLY A 13 -10.39 12.54 9.91
CA GLY A 13 -9.84 11.71 8.82
C GLY A 13 -10.87 10.73 8.26
N LEU A 14 -10.59 10.17 7.08
CA LEU A 14 -11.44 9.14 6.44
C LEU A 14 -11.81 7.99 7.39
N ALA A 15 -10.91 7.61 8.31
CA ALA A 15 -11.20 6.57 9.29
C ALA A 15 -12.25 7.00 10.32
N ASP A 16 -12.27 8.27 10.73
CA ASP A 16 -13.27 8.79 11.68
C ASP A 16 -14.64 8.84 11.01
N GLU A 17 -14.72 9.37 9.78
CA GLU A 17 -15.95 9.39 8.98
C GLU A 17 -16.52 7.98 8.76
N LEU A 18 -15.65 7.01 8.48
CA LEU A 18 -16.06 5.61 8.30
C LEU A 18 -16.45 4.93 9.61
N LEU A 19 -15.99 5.37 10.77
CA LEU A 19 -16.37 4.74 12.03
C LEU A 19 -17.69 5.31 12.58
N ASP A 20 -18.04 6.54 12.19
CA ASP A 20 -19.30 7.18 12.56
C ASP A 20 -20.53 6.51 11.91
N ASP A 21 -20.36 5.81 10.79
CA ASP A 21 -21.38 5.02 10.09
C ASP A 21 -21.66 3.65 10.74
N GLY A 22 -21.10 3.39 11.93
CA GLY A 22 -21.33 2.16 12.69
C GLY A 22 -20.80 0.91 11.98
N ALA A 23 -21.58 -0.18 11.97
CA ALA A 23 -21.13 -1.47 11.44
C ALA A 23 -20.85 -1.46 9.92
N GLU A 24 -21.59 -0.65 9.16
CA GLU A 24 -21.43 -0.54 7.72
C GLU A 24 -20.10 0.15 7.38
N GLY A 25 -19.82 1.27 8.03
CA GLY A 25 -18.58 2.00 7.81
C GLY A 25 -17.34 1.25 8.30
N LEU A 26 -17.43 0.49 9.40
CA LEU A 26 -16.38 -0.46 9.78
C LEU A 26 -16.17 -1.52 8.69
N GLY A 27 -17.25 -2.09 8.14
CA GLY A 27 -17.18 -3.06 7.03
C GLY A 27 -16.49 -2.47 5.80
N ARG A 28 -16.83 -1.23 5.44
CA ARG A 28 -16.20 -0.49 4.34
C ARG A 28 -14.72 -0.23 4.60
N LEU A 29 -14.34 0.19 5.81
CA LEU A 29 -12.95 0.40 6.19
C LEU A 29 -12.14 -0.90 6.08
N VAL A 30 -12.67 -2.02 6.58
CA VAL A 30 -12.02 -3.34 6.47
C VAL A 30 -11.86 -3.75 5.00
N GLY A 31 -12.87 -3.51 4.16
CA GLY A 31 -12.77 -3.74 2.72
C GLY A 31 -11.68 -2.91 2.06
N LEU A 32 -11.62 -1.61 2.36
CA LEU A 32 -10.60 -0.69 1.85
C LEU A 32 -9.19 -1.12 2.31
N LEU A 33 -9.02 -1.48 3.58
CA LEU A 33 -7.75 -1.97 4.11
C LEU A 33 -7.30 -3.23 3.38
N ARG A 34 -8.20 -4.19 3.17
CA ARG A 34 -7.88 -5.49 2.55
C ARG A 34 -7.37 -5.35 1.11
N VAL A 35 -7.89 -4.41 0.33
CA VAL A 35 -7.55 -4.27 -1.10
C VAL A 35 -6.49 -3.21 -1.38
N ASN A 36 -6.13 -2.38 -0.39
CA ASN A 36 -5.19 -1.27 -0.57
C ASN A 36 -3.94 -1.32 0.32
N ALA A 37 -3.91 -2.17 1.34
CA ALA A 37 -2.76 -2.26 2.24
C ALA A 37 -1.56 -2.89 1.51
N LEU A 38 -0.43 -2.19 1.56
CA LEU A 38 0.86 -2.73 1.13
C LEU A 38 1.70 -3.15 2.33
N ALA A 39 2.41 -4.27 2.19
CA ALA A 39 3.45 -4.64 3.13
C ALA A 39 4.60 -3.63 3.03
N VAL A 40 5.06 -3.12 4.17
CA VAL A 40 6.16 -2.15 4.25
C VAL A 40 7.20 -2.59 5.26
N GLN A 41 8.42 -2.10 5.06
CA GLN A 41 9.49 -2.17 6.04
C GLN A 41 9.76 -0.77 6.57
N ALA A 42 10.05 -0.66 7.86
CA ALA A 42 10.38 0.59 8.53
C ALA A 42 11.60 0.40 9.44
N ALA A 43 12.50 1.36 9.45
CA ALA A 43 13.52 1.48 10.47
C ALA A 43 12.91 2.19 11.70
N PRO A 44 12.78 1.53 12.87
CA PRO A 44 12.28 2.18 14.07
C PRO A 44 13.18 3.34 14.47
N ALA A 45 12.57 4.42 14.97
CA ALA A 45 13.33 5.55 15.50
C ALA A 45 14.22 5.08 16.66
N GLY A 46 15.55 5.20 16.50
CA GLY A 46 16.53 4.82 17.51
C GLY A 46 16.91 3.33 17.52
N ALA A 47 16.50 2.53 16.53
CA ALA A 47 16.98 1.17 16.38
C ALA A 47 18.43 1.12 15.87
N ALA A 48 19.17 0.09 16.27
CA ALA A 48 20.50 -0.20 15.72
C ALA A 48 20.42 -0.40 14.20
N GLU A 49 21.49 -0.06 13.48
CA GLU A 49 21.58 -0.26 12.02
C GLU A 49 21.14 -1.68 11.63
N GLY A 50 20.18 -1.78 10.70
CA GLY A 50 19.70 -3.05 10.14
C GLY A 50 18.45 -3.65 10.80
N ALA A 51 17.95 -3.12 11.91
CA ALA A 51 16.70 -3.60 12.52
C ALA A 51 15.47 -3.06 11.78
N LEU A 52 15.03 -3.75 10.72
CA LEU A 52 13.81 -3.43 10.00
C LEU A 52 12.59 -4.12 10.62
N VAL A 53 11.54 -3.35 10.88
CA VAL A 53 10.23 -3.86 11.30
C VAL A 53 9.32 -3.96 10.08
N ARG A 54 8.56 -5.05 10.00
CA ARG A 54 7.54 -5.26 8.96
C ARG A 54 6.20 -4.74 9.45
N GLY A 55 5.45 -4.07 8.57
CA GLY A 55 4.12 -3.55 8.86
C GLY A 55 3.29 -3.41 7.60
N MET A 56 2.22 -2.64 7.71
CA MET A 56 1.34 -2.32 6.59
C MET A 56 1.15 -0.80 6.48
N ALA A 57 1.00 -0.31 5.27
CA ALA A 57 0.64 1.08 5.00
C ALA A 57 -0.37 1.17 3.86
N ILE A 58 -1.15 2.25 3.86
CA ILE A 58 -2.01 2.63 2.74
C ILE A 58 -1.42 3.87 2.09
N TYR A 59 -1.24 3.83 0.77
CA TYR A 59 -0.80 4.97 -0.01
C TYR A 59 -1.88 5.32 -1.03
N ALA A 60 -2.74 6.29 -0.69
CA ALA A 60 -3.95 6.59 -1.45
C ALA A 60 -3.73 6.82 -2.95
N VAL A 61 -2.63 7.47 -3.34
CA VAL A 61 -2.31 7.71 -4.77
C VAL A 61 -1.94 6.40 -5.46
N THR A 62 -1.11 5.57 -4.84
CA THR A 62 -0.67 4.30 -5.41
C THR A 62 -1.79 3.27 -5.45
N SER A 63 -2.73 3.34 -4.51
CA SER A 63 -3.96 2.55 -4.50
C SER A 63 -4.85 2.74 -5.73
N ALA A 64 -4.64 3.80 -6.51
CA ALA A 64 -5.35 4.01 -7.78
C ALA A 64 -4.71 3.29 -8.99
N MET A 65 -3.52 2.70 -8.83
CA MET A 65 -2.83 1.98 -9.91
C MET A 65 -3.39 0.57 -10.07
N ASN A 66 -3.66 0.16 -11.30
CA ASN A 66 -4.21 -1.17 -11.58
C ASN A 66 -3.11 -2.25 -11.63
N HIS A 67 -3.56 -3.50 -11.52
CA HIS A 67 -2.72 -4.67 -11.67
C HIS A 67 -2.38 -4.95 -13.15
N SER A 68 -1.17 -5.42 -13.42
CA SER A 68 -0.78 -6.09 -14.68
C SER A 68 0.23 -7.19 -14.39
N GLU A 69 0.17 -8.31 -15.13
CA GLU A 69 1.23 -9.34 -15.12
C GLU A 69 2.50 -8.88 -15.86
N GLU A 70 2.37 -7.86 -16.72
CA GLU A 70 3.47 -7.17 -17.39
C GLU A 70 3.45 -5.68 -16.96
N PRO A 71 3.81 -5.36 -15.70
CA PRO A 71 3.72 -4.00 -15.19
C PRO A 71 4.75 -3.08 -15.83
N ASN A 72 4.41 -1.80 -15.96
CA ASN A 72 5.35 -0.77 -16.42
C ASN A 72 5.94 0.06 -15.27
N CYS A 73 5.42 -0.12 -14.06
CA CYS A 73 5.85 0.55 -12.85
C CYS A 73 6.10 -0.44 -11.72
N PHE A 74 6.98 -0.07 -10.79
CA PHE A 74 7.13 -0.76 -9.50
C PHE A 74 6.97 0.21 -8.34
N VAL A 75 6.53 -0.32 -7.20
CA VAL A 75 6.28 0.43 -5.96
C VAL A 75 7.23 -0.07 -4.89
N ALA A 76 7.83 0.85 -4.15
CA ALA A 76 8.59 0.53 -2.95
C ALA A 76 8.32 1.53 -1.84
N SER A 77 8.19 1.06 -0.60
CA SER A 77 8.24 1.93 0.58
C SER A 77 9.67 2.40 0.84
N ASP A 78 9.83 3.61 1.36
CA ASP A 78 11.10 4.04 1.92
C ASP A 78 11.24 3.55 3.37
N PRO A 79 12.18 2.66 3.73
CA PRO A 79 12.33 2.21 5.11
C PRO A 79 12.65 3.32 6.10
N GLN A 80 13.28 4.42 5.64
CA GLN A 80 13.59 5.59 6.47
C GLN A 80 12.42 6.57 6.54
N ALA A 81 11.50 6.51 5.58
CA ALA A 81 10.31 7.33 5.52
C ALA A 81 9.08 6.50 5.13
N PRO A 82 8.63 5.54 5.97
CA PRO A 82 7.59 4.55 5.62
C PRO A 82 6.19 5.14 5.39
N ARG A 83 6.02 6.44 5.64
CA ARG A 83 4.85 7.23 5.23
C ARG A 83 4.90 7.66 3.76
N ARG A 84 5.97 7.33 3.04
CA ARG A 84 6.20 7.61 1.62
C ARG A 84 6.46 6.31 0.88
N CYS A 85 5.88 6.20 -0.30
CA CYS A 85 6.28 5.23 -1.30
C CYS A 85 6.84 5.95 -2.53
N PHE A 86 7.65 5.24 -3.28
CA PHE A 86 8.12 5.65 -4.59
C PHE A 86 7.44 4.77 -5.63
N VAL A 87 6.98 5.41 -6.70
CA VAL A 87 6.60 4.74 -7.95
C VAL A 87 7.68 5.04 -8.97
N ARG A 88 8.18 4.00 -9.63
CA ARG A 88 9.23 4.14 -10.65
C ARG A 88 8.87 3.33 -11.87
N ALA A 89 9.08 3.90 -13.04
CA ALA A 89 8.91 3.19 -14.30
C ALA A 89 10.01 2.11 -14.43
N GLY A 90 9.60 0.87 -14.72
CA GLY A 90 10.51 -0.24 -15.03
C GLY A 90 10.96 -0.26 -16.50
N ARG A 91 10.21 0.45 -17.36
CA ARG A 91 10.49 0.63 -18.80
C ARG A 91 10.01 2.00 -19.27
N PRO A 92 10.36 2.47 -20.48
CA PRO A 92 9.73 3.64 -21.07
C PRO A 92 8.20 3.50 -21.09
N VAL A 93 7.50 4.58 -20.75
CA VAL A 93 6.04 4.68 -20.69
C VAL A 93 5.61 5.77 -21.66
N ALA A 94 4.69 5.45 -22.56
CA ALA A 94 4.17 6.41 -23.54
C ALA A 94 3.17 7.39 -22.91
N ALA A 95 3.00 8.57 -23.50
CA ALA A 95 1.96 9.49 -23.07
C ALA A 95 0.56 8.87 -23.25
N GLY A 96 -0.26 8.88 -22.20
CA GLY A 96 -1.58 8.27 -22.18
C GLY A 96 -1.58 6.76 -21.91
N GLU A 97 -0.41 6.13 -21.77
CA GLU A 97 -0.32 4.75 -21.31
C GLU A 97 -0.70 4.66 -19.82
N GLU A 98 -1.51 3.67 -19.46
CA GLU A 98 -1.90 3.43 -18.08
C GLU A 98 -0.70 2.97 -17.25
N LEU A 99 -0.56 3.49 -16.02
CA LEU A 99 0.48 3.06 -15.10
C LEU A 99 -0.01 1.86 -14.29
N CYS A 100 0.63 0.71 -14.49
CA CYS A 100 0.24 -0.55 -13.84
C CYS A 100 1.40 -1.13 -13.03
N ILE A 101 1.04 -1.84 -11.95
CA ILE A 101 1.95 -2.49 -11.01
C ILE A 101 1.58 -3.96 -10.85
N ASP A 102 2.50 -4.79 -10.38
CA ASP A 102 2.15 -6.14 -9.93
C ASP A 102 1.78 -6.10 -8.43
N TYR A 103 0.52 -6.41 -8.10
CA TYR A 103 0.02 -6.43 -6.71
C TYR A 103 0.68 -7.53 -5.88
N LEU A 104 1.25 -8.54 -6.53
CA LEU A 104 1.87 -9.70 -5.90
C LEU A 104 3.38 -9.78 -6.19
N GLU A 105 3.99 -8.65 -6.58
CA GLU A 105 5.43 -8.57 -6.87
C GLU A 105 6.26 -9.06 -5.66
N GLY A 106 7.26 -9.91 -5.93
CA GLY A 106 8.14 -10.46 -4.90
C GLY A 106 7.50 -11.48 -3.95
N ALA A 107 6.21 -11.78 -4.10
CA ALA A 107 5.55 -12.82 -3.33
C ALA A 107 5.86 -14.23 -3.92
N PRO A 108 6.15 -15.24 -3.09
CA PRO A 108 6.58 -16.56 -3.54
C PRO A 108 5.39 -17.45 -3.95
N PHE A 109 4.43 -16.90 -4.70
CA PHE A 109 3.22 -17.59 -5.13
C PHE A 109 3.37 -18.17 -6.53
N ALA A 110 2.92 -19.42 -6.72
CA ALA A 110 2.80 -20.03 -8.04
C ALA A 110 1.68 -19.37 -8.87
N ALA A 111 1.69 -19.57 -10.19
CA ALA A 111 0.72 -18.94 -11.10
C ALA A 111 -0.76 -19.19 -10.71
N GLU A 112 -1.10 -20.42 -10.34
CA GLU A 112 -2.46 -20.77 -9.89
C GLU A 112 -2.84 -20.06 -8.57
N GLU A 113 -1.90 -19.93 -7.64
CA GLU A 113 -2.12 -19.22 -6.38
C GLU A 113 -2.32 -17.72 -6.62
N ARG A 114 -1.51 -17.12 -7.50
CA ARG A 114 -1.63 -15.73 -7.92
C ARG A 114 -3.00 -15.46 -8.52
N PHE A 115 -3.44 -16.29 -9.46
CA PHE A 115 -4.78 -16.20 -10.06
C PHE A 115 -5.89 -16.25 -8.99
N ASN A 116 -5.80 -17.19 -8.04
CA ASN A 116 -6.79 -17.31 -6.97
C ASN A 116 -6.79 -16.11 -6.02
N ILE A 117 -5.64 -15.52 -5.71
CA ILE A 117 -5.52 -14.32 -4.88
C ILE A 117 -6.11 -13.11 -5.62
N LEU A 118 -5.73 -12.90 -6.89
CA LEU A 118 -6.24 -11.81 -7.72
C LEU A 118 -7.77 -11.87 -7.83
N ARG A 119 -8.33 -13.06 -8.03
CA ARG A 119 -9.78 -13.28 -8.08
C ARG A 119 -10.47 -13.05 -6.75
N SER A 120 -9.94 -13.59 -5.65
CA SER A 120 -10.64 -13.58 -4.35
C SER A 120 -10.46 -12.29 -3.55
N GLN A 121 -9.30 -11.62 -3.70
CA GLN A 121 -8.98 -10.41 -2.95
C GLN A 121 -9.26 -9.15 -3.78
N TYR A 122 -8.97 -9.17 -5.08
CA TYR A 122 -9.05 -7.98 -5.94
C TYR A 122 -10.18 -8.06 -6.97
N SER A 123 -10.89 -9.19 -7.06
CA SER A 123 -11.97 -9.42 -8.04
C SER A 123 -11.52 -9.25 -9.50
N ILE A 124 -10.27 -9.64 -9.81
CA ILE A 124 -9.68 -9.63 -11.16
C ILE A 124 -9.80 -11.04 -11.77
N PHE A 125 -10.14 -11.14 -13.05
CA PHE A 125 -10.42 -12.40 -13.77
C PHE A 125 -9.51 -12.59 -14.98
#